data_AF-A0A2P5I5Q2-F1
#
_entry.id   AF-A0A2P5I5Q2-F1
#
_cell.length_a   1.000
_cell.length_b   1.000
_cell.length_c   1.000
_cell.angle_alpha   90.00
_cell.angle_beta   90.00
_cell.angle_gamma   90.00
#
_symmetry.space_group_name_H-M   'P 1'
#
loop_
_entity.id
_entity.type
_entity.pdbx_description
1 polymer ?
#
loop_
_entity_poly.entity_id
_entity_poly.type
_entity_poly.pdbx_seq_one_letter_code
_entity_poly.pdbx_strand_id
1 'polypeptide(L)'
;MGDPQRATHAVSDDKPQLVDGPQARRSFGWKKWALVLVAAIIVLALALGLGLGLGLRNGGGGDDDGNDDGNGGEPTGPTFPTPQSNLTLDSQWQIVLSETLSVDDNGQVSPTNTSNPKVSVYDIDMFLHQNLTVVRDLQDLNMTVICYFSAGSYEPYRPDSWRFQDDDKGKELDGWPGEYWLRLDSQNVRDIMRDRIAIAAGMGCNAIDPDNVDGYDNDSGLDLSEEDSIDFVRFLAKEAADKGMITGLKNAAAIIDGVIDVVHFSVNEQCVQYNECADFSAFPDNDKPVFNIEYPAGDGDTDVRAFSTSTVNSSCDKATNNNGEGFNTVLKYMNLSGWVQYCNGDTYTTDGQ
;
A
#
# COMPACT_ATOMS: atom_id res chain seq x y z
N MET A 1 15.23 -83.62 -4.06
CA MET A 1 15.19 -83.52 -2.58
C MET A 1 15.91 -82.24 -2.20
N GLY A 2 15.24 -81.33 -1.48
CA GLY A 2 15.88 -80.25 -0.71
C GLY A 2 16.11 -78.92 -1.44
N ASP A 3 15.18 -77.99 -1.24
CA ASP A 3 15.31 -76.52 -1.36
C ASP A 3 16.00 -75.96 -0.07
N PRO A 4 16.23 -74.64 0.16
CA PRO A 4 16.63 -73.47 -0.65
C PRO A 4 17.85 -72.71 -0.02
N GLN A 5 18.10 -71.49 -0.53
CA GLN A 5 18.76 -70.31 0.11
C GLN A 5 20.15 -69.97 -0.43
N ARG A 6 20.58 -68.72 -0.63
CA ARG A 6 19.99 -67.35 -0.62
C ARG A 6 21.18 -66.46 -1.00
N ALA A 7 21.23 -65.94 -2.23
CA ALA A 7 22.30 -65.03 -2.63
C ALA A 7 22.02 -63.63 -2.09
N THR A 8 22.90 -63.15 -1.21
CA THR A 8 22.91 -61.78 -0.71
C THR A 8 23.61 -60.87 -1.71
N HIS A 9 22.85 -60.10 -2.48
CA HIS A 9 23.37 -58.91 -3.16
C HIS A 9 23.33 -57.73 -2.19
N ALA A 10 24.50 -57.15 -1.94
CA ALA A 10 24.65 -55.89 -1.24
C ALA A 10 24.04 -54.77 -2.11
N VAL A 11 23.05 -54.07 -1.56
CA VAL A 11 22.51 -52.82 -2.09
C VAL A 11 23.42 -51.70 -1.58
N SER A 12 23.95 -50.91 -2.51
CA SER A 12 24.67 -49.66 -2.24
C SER A 12 23.65 -48.62 -1.81
N ASP A 13 23.74 -48.14 -0.57
CA ASP A 13 23.00 -46.98 -0.08
C ASP A 13 23.61 -45.69 -0.65
N ASP A 14 23.15 -45.26 -1.83
CA ASP A 14 23.41 -43.90 -2.31
C ASP A 14 22.41 -42.94 -1.68
N LYS A 15 22.83 -42.28 -0.58
CA LYS A 15 22.21 -41.06 -0.08
C LYS A 15 22.54 -39.90 -1.02
N PRO A 16 21.56 -39.13 -1.53
CA PRO A 16 21.86 -37.89 -2.22
C PRO A 16 22.42 -36.87 -1.24
N GLN A 17 23.61 -36.36 -1.54
CA GLN A 17 24.25 -35.29 -0.79
C GLN A 17 23.56 -33.96 -1.12
N LEU A 18 23.03 -33.33 -0.07
CA LEU A 18 22.59 -31.94 -0.09
C LEU A 18 23.82 -31.06 -0.34
N VAL A 19 23.77 -30.28 -1.42
CA VAL A 19 24.78 -29.26 -1.71
C VAL A 19 24.45 -28.06 -0.83
N ASP A 20 25.21 -27.91 0.26
CA ASP A 20 25.16 -26.73 1.12
C ASP A 20 25.63 -25.51 0.33
N GLY A 21 24.70 -24.61 0.01
CA GLY A 21 25.00 -23.26 -0.45
C GLY A 21 25.67 -22.44 0.67
N PRO A 22 26.55 -21.48 0.35
CA PRO A 22 27.33 -20.79 1.37
C PRO A 22 26.43 -19.91 2.25
N GLN A 23 26.29 -20.33 3.51
CA GLN A 23 25.80 -19.49 4.60
C GLN A 23 26.77 -18.31 4.81
N ALA A 24 26.34 -17.11 4.44
CA ALA A 24 26.97 -15.87 4.89
C ALA A 24 26.10 -15.25 5.99
N ARG A 25 26.25 -15.75 7.22
CA ARG A 25 25.97 -14.97 8.42
C ARG A 25 26.96 -13.82 8.48
N ARG A 26 26.49 -12.58 8.37
CA ARG A 26 27.23 -11.41 8.85
C ARG A 26 26.27 -10.45 9.55
N SER A 27 26.48 -10.34 10.85
CA SER A 27 25.92 -9.34 11.75
C SER A 27 26.08 -7.94 11.18
N PHE A 28 24.99 -7.21 10.98
CA PHE A 28 25.06 -5.78 10.65
C PHE A 28 25.17 -4.99 11.95
N GLY A 29 26.36 -4.42 12.16
CA GLY A 29 26.66 -3.61 13.33
C GLY A 29 26.03 -2.23 13.20
N TRP A 30 25.20 -1.89 14.18
CA TRP A 30 24.83 -0.53 14.54
C TRP A 30 26.03 0.43 14.52
N LYS A 31 25.86 1.57 13.84
CA LYS A 31 26.25 2.95 14.20
C LYS A 31 26.18 3.82 12.94
N LYS A 32 25.67 5.05 12.90
CA LYS A 32 24.87 5.93 13.77
C LYS A 32 24.47 7.11 12.86
N TRP A 33 23.22 7.54 12.97
CA TRP A 33 22.79 8.94 13.14
C TRP A 33 23.69 10.04 12.53
N ALA A 34 23.18 10.70 11.50
CA ALA A 34 23.45 12.11 11.26
C ALA A 34 22.41 12.71 10.31
N LEU A 35 21.22 13.08 10.80
CA LEU A 35 20.43 14.21 10.28
C LEU A 35 19.43 14.75 11.34
N VAL A 36 19.86 14.76 12.61
CA VAL A 36 19.30 15.65 13.63
C VAL A 36 20.34 16.73 13.86
N LEU A 37 20.22 17.85 13.13
CA LEU A 37 20.73 19.21 13.43
C LEU A 37 20.90 20.07 12.15
N VAL A 38 19.81 20.38 11.44
CA VAL A 38 19.73 21.59 10.60
C VAL A 38 18.42 22.38 10.81
N ALA A 39 17.37 21.78 11.37
CA ALA A 39 16.08 22.45 11.61
C ALA A 39 16.02 23.34 12.88
N ALA A 40 17.13 23.94 13.33
CA ALA A 40 17.15 24.81 14.53
C ALA A 40 17.82 26.18 14.33
N ILE A 41 18.20 26.57 13.11
CA ILE A 41 18.70 27.93 12.82
C ILE A 41 18.12 28.49 11.51
N ILE A 42 16.80 28.40 11.30
CA ILE A 42 16.04 29.32 10.41
C ILE A 42 14.68 29.68 11.05
N VAL A 43 14.61 29.77 12.38
CA VAL A 43 13.42 30.28 13.10
C VAL A 43 13.69 31.66 13.76
N LEU A 44 14.81 32.30 13.44
CA LEU A 44 15.18 33.62 13.98
C LEU A 44 15.59 34.65 12.91
N ALA A 45 15.02 34.56 11.70
CA ALA A 45 15.20 35.56 10.64
C ALA A 45 13.90 35.98 9.92
N LEU A 46 12.72 35.53 10.35
CA LEU A 46 11.41 35.97 9.81
C LEU A 46 10.48 36.55 10.89
N ALA A 47 11.06 37.14 11.94
CA ALA A 47 10.32 37.88 12.97
C ALA A 47 10.57 39.41 12.95
N LEU A 48 11.30 39.92 11.95
CA LEU A 48 11.56 41.36 11.79
C LEU A 48 11.59 41.74 10.31
N GLY A 49 10.41 41.82 9.69
CA GLY A 49 10.28 42.32 8.33
C GLY A 49 8.85 42.25 7.81
N LEU A 50 8.15 43.38 7.88
CA LEU A 50 6.82 43.68 7.32
C LEU A 50 5.60 43.60 8.26
N GLY A 51 5.71 44.30 9.40
CA GLY A 51 4.57 45.02 9.95
C GLY A 51 4.72 46.51 9.61
N LEU A 52 3.99 47.00 8.59
CA LEU A 52 3.58 48.40 8.37
C LEU A 52 2.96 48.55 6.97
N GLY A 53 1.64 48.72 6.89
CA GLY A 53 0.94 48.94 5.63
C GLY A 53 -0.58 49.06 5.74
N LEU A 54 -1.06 49.92 6.66
CA LEU A 54 -2.44 50.40 6.76
C LEU A 54 -2.93 51.01 5.43
N GLY A 55 -4.21 50.82 5.10
CA GLY A 55 -4.85 51.57 4.01
C GLY A 55 -6.31 51.24 3.72
N LEU A 56 -7.22 51.68 4.60
CA LEU A 56 -8.68 51.75 4.40
C LEU A 56 -9.10 52.38 3.06
N ARG A 57 -10.14 51.84 2.41
CA ARG A 57 -11.19 52.68 1.82
C ARG A 57 -12.56 51.99 1.82
N ASN A 58 -13.52 52.81 2.23
CA ASN A 58 -14.89 52.56 2.61
C ASN A 58 -15.86 52.74 1.42
N GLY A 59 -16.91 51.93 1.37
CA GLY A 59 -18.29 52.32 1.08
C GLY A 59 -18.72 52.65 -0.36
N GLY A 60 -19.77 51.95 -0.81
CA GLY A 60 -20.63 52.40 -1.90
C GLY A 60 -21.56 51.29 -2.39
N GLY A 61 -22.77 51.22 -1.82
CA GLY A 61 -23.83 50.33 -2.29
C GLY A 61 -24.44 50.78 -3.63
N GLY A 62 -25.12 49.85 -4.27
CA GLY A 62 -25.93 50.05 -5.46
C GLY A 62 -26.52 48.71 -5.90
N ASP A 63 -27.77 48.47 -5.51
CA ASP A 63 -28.64 47.48 -6.14
C ASP A 63 -28.84 47.87 -7.61
N ASP A 64 -28.76 46.90 -8.53
CA ASP A 64 -29.57 46.93 -9.74
C ASP A 64 -29.72 45.52 -10.30
N ASP A 65 -31.00 45.13 -10.46
CA ASP A 65 -31.46 43.88 -11.05
C ASP A 65 -31.17 43.87 -12.56
N GLY A 66 -30.54 42.80 -13.03
CA GLY A 66 -30.25 42.58 -14.45
C GLY A 66 -30.33 41.10 -14.80
N ASN A 67 -31.54 40.66 -15.11
CA ASN A 67 -31.85 39.36 -15.69
C ASN A 67 -31.22 39.25 -17.09
N ASP A 68 -30.28 38.32 -17.30
CA ASP A 68 -29.89 37.89 -18.64
C ASP A 68 -29.66 36.37 -18.67
N ASP A 69 -30.54 35.70 -19.41
CA ASP A 69 -30.54 34.27 -19.70
C ASP A 69 -29.41 33.94 -20.67
N GLY A 70 -28.22 33.66 -20.12
CA GLY A 70 -27.08 33.16 -20.86
C GLY A 70 -26.81 31.70 -20.55
N ASN A 71 -27.37 30.79 -21.35
CA ASN A 71 -27.04 29.37 -21.38
C ASN A 71 -25.55 29.16 -21.76
N GLY A 72 -24.67 29.30 -20.78
CA GLY A 72 -23.25 28.94 -20.85
C GLY A 72 -23.10 27.47 -20.48
N GLY A 73 -23.05 26.60 -21.48
CA GLY A 73 -22.62 25.22 -21.28
C GLY A 73 -21.22 25.22 -20.69
N GLU A 74 -21.12 24.81 -19.44
CA GLU A 74 -19.86 24.53 -18.75
C GLU A 74 -19.06 23.52 -19.59
N PRO A 75 -17.74 23.68 -19.73
CA PRO A 75 -16.94 22.67 -20.40
C PRO A 75 -16.99 21.41 -19.54
N THR A 76 -17.75 20.40 -19.96
CA THR A 76 -17.71 19.08 -19.35
C THR A 76 -16.28 18.56 -19.53
N GLY A 77 -15.46 18.67 -18.49
CA GLY A 77 -14.17 17.98 -18.43
C GLY A 77 -14.36 16.49 -18.70
N PRO A 78 -13.29 15.77 -19.08
CA PRO A 78 -13.39 14.33 -19.32
C PRO A 78 -14.06 13.66 -18.13
N THR A 79 -15.19 12.99 -18.39
CA THR A 79 -15.94 12.29 -17.36
C THR A 79 -15.11 11.08 -16.92
N PHE A 80 -14.50 11.15 -15.74
CA PHE A 80 -13.88 9.98 -15.12
C PHE A 80 -14.99 8.97 -14.80
N PRO A 81 -14.86 7.69 -15.22
CA PRO A 81 -15.75 6.66 -14.72
C PRO A 81 -15.58 6.60 -13.20
N THR A 82 -16.68 6.62 -12.45
CA THR A 82 -16.65 6.44 -10.99
C THR A 82 -17.16 5.03 -10.70
N PRO A 83 -16.25 4.07 -10.41
CA PRO A 83 -16.67 2.75 -9.99
C PRO A 83 -17.40 2.84 -8.64
N GLN A 84 -18.36 1.95 -8.42
CA GLN A 84 -19.03 1.90 -7.12
C GLN A 84 -18.08 1.30 -6.08
N SER A 85 -17.79 2.05 -5.02
CA SER A 85 -17.10 1.55 -3.83
C SER A 85 -18.11 1.01 -2.82
N ASN A 86 -17.85 -0.17 -2.27
CA ASN A 86 -18.56 -0.70 -1.09
C ASN A 86 -17.76 -0.46 0.20
N LEU A 87 -16.64 0.26 0.13
CA LEU A 87 -15.85 0.62 1.29
C LEU A 87 -16.57 1.70 2.11
N THR A 88 -16.44 1.59 3.42
CA THR A 88 -16.93 2.52 4.43
C THR A 88 -15.79 2.93 5.36
N LEU A 89 -15.97 4.01 6.12
CA LEU A 89 -14.99 4.47 7.11
C LEU A 89 -14.59 3.39 8.14
N ASP A 90 -15.46 2.42 8.43
CA ASP A 90 -15.23 1.37 9.43
C ASP A 90 -14.85 0.00 8.82
N SER A 91 -14.47 -0.02 7.54
CA SER A 91 -14.16 -1.26 6.82
C SER A 91 -12.98 -2.00 7.45
N GLN A 92 -13.29 -3.06 8.19
CA GLN A 92 -12.28 -3.90 8.82
C GLN A 92 -11.50 -4.66 7.75
N TRP A 93 -10.17 -4.64 7.85
CA TRP A 93 -9.30 -5.10 6.77
C TRP A 93 -8.13 -5.94 7.28
N GLN A 94 -7.49 -6.61 6.32
CA GLN A 94 -6.25 -7.36 6.49
C GLN A 94 -5.41 -7.19 5.23
N ILE A 95 -4.10 -7.02 5.40
CA ILE A 95 -3.12 -7.04 4.31
C ILE A 95 -2.19 -8.26 4.46
N VAL A 96 -1.99 -9.00 3.37
CA VAL A 96 -1.12 -10.19 3.31
C VAL A 96 -0.38 -10.21 1.96
N LEU A 97 0.91 -9.86 1.97
CA LEU A 97 1.73 -9.74 0.76
C LEU A 97 2.84 -10.79 0.63
N SER A 98 3.19 -11.50 1.70
CA SER A 98 4.30 -12.48 1.66
C SER A 98 3.89 -13.94 1.54
N GLU A 99 2.59 -14.23 1.51
CA GLU A 99 2.07 -15.59 1.38
C GLU A 99 0.74 -15.65 0.64
N THR A 100 0.34 -16.86 0.24
CA THR A 100 -0.91 -17.09 -0.46
C THR A 100 -2.05 -17.38 0.49
N LEU A 101 -3.20 -16.75 0.26
CA LEU A 101 -4.47 -17.10 0.90
C LEU A 101 -5.16 -18.25 0.14
N SER A 102 -5.97 -19.00 0.86
CA SER A 102 -6.89 -19.99 0.29
C SER A 102 -8.24 -19.92 1.01
N VAL A 103 -9.33 -20.34 0.38
CA VAL A 103 -10.65 -20.42 1.02
C VAL A 103 -11.11 -21.87 0.98
N ASP A 104 -11.53 -22.41 2.12
CA ASP A 104 -12.06 -23.78 2.21
C ASP A 104 -13.56 -23.86 1.89
N ASP A 105 -14.10 -25.08 1.82
CA ASP A 105 -15.52 -25.33 1.52
C ASP A 105 -16.49 -24.72 2.57
N ASN A 106 -16.01 -24.31 3.74
CA ASN A 106 -16.79 -23.65 4.79
C ASN A 106 -16.71 -22.12 4.72
N GLY A 107 -16.02 -21.58 3.70
CA GLY A 107 -15.75 -20.14 3.58
C GLY A 107 -14.70 -19.65 4.56
N GLN A 108 -13.85 -20.53 5.09
CA GLN A 108 -12.76 -20.16 5.98
C GLN A 108 -11.51 -19.80 5.16
N VAL A 109 -10.98 -18.60 5.40
CA VAL A 109 -9.72 -18.15 4.81
C VAL A 109 -8.56 -18.83 5.56
N SER A 110 -7.76 -19.61 4.84
CA SER A 110 -6.65 -20.44 5.32
C SER A 110 -5.31 -19.92 4.78
N PRO A 111 -4.16 -20.25 5.43
CA PRO A 111 -3.88 -21.50 6.13
C PRO A 111 -4.32 -21.67 7.61
N THR A 112 -5.17 -20.82 8.23
CA THR A 112 -5.67 -21.12 9.59
C THR A 112 -7.14 -21.54 9.73
N ASN A 113 -7.28 -22.82 10.10
CA ASN A 113 -8.53 -23.44 10.58
C ASN A 113 -8.91 -22.96 12.00
N THR A 114 -8.18 -22.01 12.59
CA THR A 114 -8.25 -21.71 14.04
C THR A 114 -8.76 -20.31 14.40
N SER A 115 -8.70 -19.30 13.52
CA SER A 115 -9.30 -17.97 13.78
C SER A 115 -9.50 -17.13 12.51
N ASN A 116 -10.74 -16.70 12.25
CA ASN A 116 -11.09 -15.77 11.16
C ASN A 116 -11.09 -14.34 11.72
N PRO A 117 -10.31 -13.38 11.17
CA PRO A 117 -10.28 -11.99 11.64
C PRO A 117 -11.60 -11.22 11.43
N LYS A 118 -12.59 -11.82 10.73
CA LYS A 118 -13.92 -11.24 10.44
C LYS A 118 -13.83 -9.90 9.72
N VAL A 119 -12.85 -9.76 8.85
CA VAL A 119 -12.66 -8.60 7.99
C VAL A 119 -13.62 -8.66 6.80
N SER A 120 -13.94 -7.50 6.25
CA SER A 120 -14.70 -7.36 4.99
C SER A 120 -13.79 -7.02 3.80
N VAL A 121 -12.51 -6.72 4.05
CA VAL A 121 -11.55 -6.31 3.04
C VAL A 121 -10.25 -7.12 3.19
N TYR A 122 -9.74 -7.65 2.09
CA TYR A 122 -8.40 -8.23 2.01
C TYR A 122 -7.59 -7.48 0.96
N ASP A 123 -6.38 -7.08 1.34
CA ASP A 123 -5.36 -6.58 0.44
C ASP A 123 -4.26 -7.64 0.24
N ILE A 124 -4.04 -8.06 -0.99
CA ILE A 124 -3.21 -9.21 -1.33
C ILE A 124 -2.28 -8.91 -2.50
N ASP A 125 -1.12 -9.56 -2.51
CA ASP A 125 -0.20 -9.47 -3.64
C ASP A 125 -0.81 -10.11 -4.89
N MET A 126 -0.98 -9.34 -5.96
CA MET A 126 -1.67 -9.82 -7.15
C MET A 126 -0.91 -10.95 -7.86
N PHE A 127 0.42 -10.90 -7.88
CA PHE A 127 1.23 -11.87 -8.64
C PHE A 127 1.36 -13.21 -7.90
N LEU A 128 1.38 -13.20 -6.57
CA LEU A 128 1.28 -14.42 -5.76
C LEU A 128 -0.04 -15.15 -6.01
N HIS A 129 -1.11 -14.40 -6.34
CA HIS A 129 -2.46 -14.94 -6.48
C HIS A 129 -2.99 -15.05 -7.92
N GLN A 130 -2.25 -14.58 -8.94
CA GLN A 130 -2.76 -14.47 -10.32
C GLN A 130 -3.26 -15.78 -10.94
N ASN A 131 -2.77 -16.93 -10.46
CA ASN A 131 -3.13 -18.27 -10.96
C ASN A 131 -3.99 -19.06 -9.98
N LEU A 132 -4.54 -18.40 -8.95
CA LEU A 132 -5.36 -19.02 -7.90
C LEU A 132 -6.81 -18.58 -8.01
N THR A 133 -7.72 -19.32 -7.38
CA THR A 133 -9.15 -18.98 -7.32
C THR A 133 -9.50 -18.01 -6.19
N VAL A 134 -8.56 -17.75 -5.28
CA VAL A 134 -8.83 -17.09 -4.01
C VAL A 134 -9.56 -15.75 -4.14
N VAL A 135 -9.25 -14.95 -5.17
CA VAL A 135 -9.95 -13.67 -5.39
C VAL A 135 -11.44 -13.90 -5.59
N ARG A 136 -11.81 -14.87 -6.43
CA ARG A 136 -13.21 -15.23 -6.65
C ARG A 136 -13.83 -15.86 -5.41
N ASP A 137 -13.09 -16.71 -4.72
CA ASP A 137 -13.59 -17.36 -3.51
C ASP A 137 -13.89 -16.33 -2.41
N LEU A 138 -13.05 -15.30 -2.25
CA LEU A 138 -13.30 -14.16 -1.34
C LEU A 138 -14.49 -13.32 -1.80
N GLN A 139 -14.67 -13.12 -3.11
CA GLN A 139 -15.83 -12.41 -3.65
C GLN A 139 -17.15 -13.14 -3.43
N ASP A 140 -17.17 -14.46 -3.53
CA ASP A 140 -18.34 -15.29 -3.24
C ASP A 140 -18.75 -15.21 -1.75
N LEU A 141 -17.80 -14.84 -0.88
CA LEU A 141 -18.04 -14.49 0.53
C LEU A 141 -18.41 -13.01 0.74
N ASN A 142 -18.65 -12.26 -0.34
CA ASN A 142 -18.98 -10.83 -0.32
C ASN A 142 -17.88 -9.97 0.34
N MET A 143 -16.62 -10.37 0.20
CA MET A 143 -15.46 -9.58 0.61
C MET A 143 -14.98 -8.68 -0.53
N THR A 144 -14.45 -7.51 -0.17
CA THR A 144 -13.74 -6.63 -1.10
C THR A 144 -12.29 -7.09 -1.20
N VAL A 145 -11.81 -7.37 -2.41
CA VAL A 145 -10.40 -7.75 -2.64
C VAL A 145 -9.66 -6.58 -3.29
N ILE A 146 -8.63 -6.10 -2.60
CA ILE A 146 -7.65 -5.12 -3.08
C ILE A 146 -6.43 -5.92 -3.58
N CYS A 147 -5.95 -5.58 -4.77
CA CYS A 147 -4.81 -6.23 -5.38
C CYS A 147 -3.62 -5.28 -5.41
N TYR A 148 -2.66 -5.58 -4.53
CA TYR A 148 -1.37 -4.90 -4.43
C TYR A 148 -0.47 -5.22 -5.62
N PHE A 149 0.22 -4.20 -6.10
CA PHE A 149 1.44 -4.31 -6.91
C PHE A 149 2.24 -3.02 -6.79
N SER A 150 3.56 -3.09 -6.93
CA SER A 150 4.32 -1.84 -7.03
C SER A 150 4.13 -1.19 -8.40
N ALA A 151 3.70 0.08 -8.40
CA ALA A 151 3.49 0.85 -9.63
C ALA A 151 4.67 1.78 -9.93
N GLY A 152 5.31 2.32 -8.90
CA GLY A 152 6.44 3.24 -9.04
C GLY A 152 7.82 2.62 -8.79
N SER A 153 7.91 1.31 -8.57
CA SER A 153 9.20 0.59 -8.56
C SER A 153 9.23 -0.65 -9.45
N TYR A 154 10.43 -0.99 -9.90
CA TYR A 154 10.79 -2.24 -10.55
C TYR A 154 11.19 -3.25 -9.50
N GLU A 155 10.58 -4.44 -9.55
CA GLU A 155 10.90 -5.57 -8.70
C GLU A 155 11.45 -6.74 -9.55
N PRO A 156 12.68 -7.23 -9.29
CA PRO A 156 13.37 -8.13 -10.22
C PRO A 156 12.75 -9.53 -10.33
N TYR A 157 12.01 -9.94 -9.31
CA TYR A 157 11.40 -11.27 -9.19
C TYR A 157 9.99 -11.35 -9.78
N ARG A 158 9.39 -10.23 -10.23
CA ARG A 158 8.07 -10.23 -10.85
C ARG A 158 8.10 -10.92 -12.22
N PRO A 159 7.03 -11.65 -12.62
CA PRO A 159 7.02 -12.43 -13.85
C PRO A 159 7.11 -11.57 -15.13
N ASP A 160 6.87 -10.27 -15.01
CA ASP A 160 6.92 -9.27 -16.09
C ASP A 160 8.16 -8.36 -16.00
N SER A 161 9.09 -8.60 -15.06
CA SER A 161 10.25 -7.73 -14.82
C SER A 161 11.15 -7.55 -16.05
N TRP A 162 11.22 -8.56 -16.92
CA TRP A 162 11.98 -8.54 -18.17
C TRP A 162 11.50 -7.48 -19.19
N ARG A 163 10.31 -6.91 -19.00
CA ARG A 163 9.73 -5.88 -19.89
C ARG A 163 10.27 -4.47 -19.60
N PHE A 164 10.77 -4.22 -18.40
CA PHE A 164 11.32 -2.92 -18.04
C PHE A 164 12.68 -2.72 -18.70
N GLN A 165 12.86 -1.56 -19.33
CA GLN A 165 14.11 -1.17 -19.95
C GLN A 165 15.05 -0.59 -18.88
N ASP A 166 16.33 -0.48 -19.19
CA ASP A 166 17.27 0.21 -18.28
C ASP A 166 16.89 1.68 -18.13
N ASP A 167 16.41 2.28 -19.22
CA ASP A 167 15.79 3.60 -19.23
C ASP A 167 14.41 3.63 -18.54
N ASP A 168 13.93 2.50 -18.04
CA ASP A 168 12.89 2.36 -17.02
C ASP A 168 13.18 3.07 -15.69
N LYS A 169 14.45 2.99 -15.30
CA LYS A 169 14.82 2.83 -13.89
C LYS A 169 15.67 3.99 -13.40
N GLY A 170 15.44 4.37 -12.15
CA GLY A 170 16.23 5.31 -11.38
C GLY A 170 17.22 4.60 -10.46
N LYS A 171 17.37 5.15 -9.26
CA LYS A 171 18.14 4.57 -8.18
C LYS A 171 17.41 3.40 -7.51
N GLU A 172 18.20 2.59 -6.84
CA GLU A 172 17.71 1.52 -5.97
C GLU A 172 16.93 2.12 -4.78
N LEU A 173 15.85 1.48 -4.35
CA LEU A 173 15.06 1.87 -3.18
C LEU A 173 15.87 1.60 -1.91
N ASP A 174 15.85 2.54 -0.95
CA ASP A 174 16.53 2.33 0.32
C ASP A 174 15.81 1.23 1.12
N GLY A 175 16.57 0.29 1.67
CA GLY A 175 16.03 -0.88 2.38
C GLY A 175 15.57 -2.06 1.50
N TRP A 176 15.47 -1.90 0.18
CA TRP A 176 14.93 -2.92 -0.74
C TRP A 176 15.93 -3.30 -1.86
N PRO A 177 16.90 -4.21 -1.59
CA PRO A 177 17.94 -4.55 -2.55
C PRO A 177 17.41 -5.15 -3.85
N GLY A 178 17.84 -4.58 -4.97
CA GLY A 178 17.46 -4.96 -6.33
C GLY A 178 16.17 -4.32 -6.81
N GLU A 179 15.49 -3.52 -5.99
CA GLU A 179 14.29 -2.77 -6.35
C GLU A 179 14.65 -1.35 -6.77
N TYR A 180 14.11 -0.84 -7.88
CA TYR A 180 14.53 0.46 -8.45
C TYR A 180 13.33 1.36 -8.72
N TRP A 181 13.45 2.66 -8.44
CA TRP A 181 12.41 3.64 -8.77
C TRP A 181 12.14 3.68 -10.28
N LEU A 182 10.90 3.94 -10.68
CA LEU A 182 10.49 3.98 -12.08
C LEU A 182 10.24 5.41 -12.58
N ARG A 183 10.53 5.64 -13.87
CA ARG A 183 10.11 6.86 -14.57
C ARG A 183 8.61 6.81 -14.85
N LEU A 184 7.86 7.61 -14.10
CA LEU A 184 6.38 7.60 -14.11
C LEU A 184 5.77 8.13 -15.43
N ASP A 185 6.51 8.92 -16.20
CA ASP A 185 6.14 9.42 -17.53
C ASP A 185 6.54 8.46 -18.67
N SER A 186 7.29 7.40 -18.40
CA SER A 186 7.66 6.42 -19.42
C SER A 186 6.44 5.69 -19.96
N GLN A 187 6.28 5.71 -21.29
CA GLN A 187 5.24 4.95 -21.97
C GLN A 187 5.37 3.44 -21.71
N ASN A 188 6.59 2.91 -21.63
CA ASN A 188 6.82 1.49 -21.36
C ASN A 188 6.36 1.11 -19.95
N VAL A 189 6.65 1.94 -18.94
CA VAL A 189 6.16 1.76 -17.57
C VAL A 189 4.63 1.79 -17.55
N ARG A 190 4.01 2.79 -18.18
CA ARG A 190 2.55 2.90 -18.25
C ARG A 190 1.89 1.70 -18.95
N ASP A 191 2.49 1.18 -20.01
CA ASP A 191 1.98 -0.01 -20.69
C ASP A 191 2.09 -1.27 -19.82
N ILE A 192 3.17 -1.40 -19.04
CA ILE A 192 3.30 -2.49 -18.04
C ILE A 192 2.23 -2.36 -16.96
N MET A 193 2.01 -1.16 -16.41
CA MET A 193 0.99 -0.95 -15.39
C MET A 193 -0.44 -1.17 -15.91
N ARG A 194 -0.73 -0.77 -17.16
CA ARG A 194 -2.01 -1.10 -17.81
C ARG A 194 -2.24 -2.61 -17.85
N ASP A 195 -1.21 -3.39 -18.16
CA ASP A 195 -1.31 -4.85 -18.19
C ASP A 195 -1.47 -5.45 -16.79
N ARG A 196 -0.75 -4.93 -15.78
CA ARG A 196 -0.96 -5.33 -14.37
C ARG A 196 -2.39 -5.07 -13.92
N ILE A 197 -2.94 -3.89 -14.21
CA ILE A 197 -4.34 -3.54 -13.92
C ILE A 197 -5.30 -4.47 -14.68
N ALA A 198 -4.98 -4.86 -15.93
CA ALA A 198 -5.79 -5.83 -16.67
C ALA A 198 -5.76 -7.23 -16.06
N ILE A 199 -4.61 -7.66 -15.51
CA ILE A 199 -4.50 -8.93 -14.76
C ILE A 199 -5.36 -8.86 -13.49
N ALA A 200 -5.27 -7.77 -12.71
CA ALA A 200 -6.07 -7.60 -11.49
C ALA A 200 -7.58 -7.66 -11.80
N ALA A 201 -8.03 -6.97 -12.85
CA ALA A 201 -9.42 -7.07 -13.31
C ALA A 201 -9.81 -8.49 -13.74
N GLY A 202 -8.91 -9.22 -14.41
CA GLY A 202 -9.15 -10.61 -14.84
C GLY A 202 -9.22 -11.62 -13.69
N MET A 203 -8.50 -11.35 -12.59
CA MET A 203 -8.61 -12.08 -11.33
C MET A 203 -9.96 -11.82 -10.65
N GLY A 204 -10.52 -10.64 -10.89
CA GLY A 204 -11.77 -10.16 -10.30
C GLY A 204 -11.54 -9.15 -9.19
N CYS A 205 -10.36 -8.56 -9.01
CA CYS A 205 -10.12 -7.61 -7.92
C CYS A 205 -11.15 -6.47 -7.93
N ASN A 206 -11.56 -6.01 -6.75
CA ASN A 206 -12.45 -4.85 -6.61
C ASN A 206 -11.67 -3.53 -6.66
N ALA A 207 -10.40 -3.58 -6.27
CA ALA A 207 -9.53 -2.42 -6.16
C ALA A 207 -8.08 -2.78 -6.49
N ILE A 208 -7.29 -1.74 -6.77
CA ILE A 208 -5.82 -1.82 -6.83
C ILE A 208 -5.20 -1.00 -5.69
N ASP A 209 -4.10 -1.51 -5.12
CA ASP A 209 -3.19 -0.77 -4.23
C ASP A 209 -1.83 -0.59 -4.93
N PRO A 210 -1.66 0.50 -5.71
CA PRO A 210 -0.41 0.75 -6.43
C PRO A 210 0.65 1.38 -5.51
N ASP A 211 1.70 0.62 -5.21
CA ASP A 211 2.78 1.08 -4.31
C ASP A 211 3.80 2.00 -4.99
N ASN A 212 4.60 2.68 -4.15
CA ASN A 212 5.77 3.48 -4.54
C ASN A 212 5.45 4.67 -5.47
N VAL A 213 4.26 5.27 -5.32
CA VAL A 213 3.86 6.48 -6.08
C VAL A 213 4.42 7.79 -5.49
N ASP A 214 5.31 7.71 -4.50
CA ASP A 214 5.92 8.80 -3.74
C ASP A 214 7.42 8.96 -4.04
N GLY A 215 7.88 8.56 -5.23
CA GLY A 215 9.27 8.71 -5.66
C GLY A 215 9.78 10.16 -5.71
N TYR A 216 8.89 11.16 -5.66
CA TYR A 216 9.24 12.58 -5.53
C TYR A 216 9.75 12.96 -4.14
N ASP A 217 9.38 12.21 -3.11
CA ASP A 217 9.81 12.42 -1.71
C ASP A 217 11.02 11.54 -1.34
N ASN A 218 11.64 10.91 -2.35
CA ASN A 218 12.74 9.96 -2.20
C ASN A 218 13.92 10.33 -3.11
N ASP A 219 15.12 9.81 -2.82
CA ASP A 219 16.27 9.91 -3.74
C ASP A 219 16.12 8.94 -4.92
N SER A 220 15.10 9.17 -5.75
CA SER A 220 14.78 8.33 -6.90
C SER A 220 15.81 8.39 -8.02
N GLY A 221 16.62 9.45 -8.07
CA GLY A 221 17.57 9.71 -9.15
C GLY A 221 16.91 10.03 -10.49
N LEU A 222 15.62 10.39 -10.47
CA LEU A 222 14.80 10.68 -11.65
C LEU A 222 14.22 12.10 -11.65
N ASP A 223 14.56 12.91 -10.64
CA ASP A 223 14.04 14.28 -10.43
C ASP A 223 12.49 14.34 -10.49
N LEU A 224 11.82 13.30 -9.97
CA LEU A 224 10.35 13.21 -9.94
C LEU A 224 9.75 14.34 -9.09
N SER A 225 8.69 14.95 -9.60
CA SER A 225 7.89 15.95 -8.89
C SER A 225 6.56 15.39 -8.39
N GLU A 226 5.91 16.11 -7.47
CA GLU A 226 4.54 15.81 -7.04
C GLU A 226 3.57 15.72 -8.24
N GLU A 227 3.73 16.58 -9.25
CA GLU A 227 2.87 16.58 -10.45
C GLU A 227 3.05 15.30 -11.29
N ASP A 228 4.27 14.77 -11.38
CA ASP A 228 4.52 13.51 -12.09
C ASP A 228 3.77 12.35 -11.43
N SER A 229 3.73 12.32 -10.10
CA SER A 229 2.96 11.34 -9.35
C SER A 229 1.45 11.59 -9.42
N ILE A 230 0.98 12.85 -9.40
CA ILE A 230 -0.44 13.17 -9.60
C ILE A 230 -0.91 12.66 -10.97
N ASP A 231 -0.18 12.95 -12.06
CA ASP A 231 -0.52 12.48 -13.40
C ASP A 231 -0.50 10.94 -13.47
N PHE A 232 0.50 10.31 -12.85
CA PHE A 232 0.62 8.85 -12.85
C PHE A 232 -0.50 8.17 -12.05
N VAL A 233 -0.84 8.66 -10.85
CA VAL A 233 -1.94 8.13 -10.04
C VAL A 233 -3.28 8.33 -10.77
N ARG A 234 -3.51 9.47 -11.42
CA ARG A 234 -4.70 9.71 -12.25
C ARG A 234 -4.76 8.74 -13.44
N PHE A 235 -3.62 8.44 -14.07
CA PHE A 235 -3.53 7.42 -15.11
C PHE A 235 -3.93 6.03 -14.56
N LEU A 236 -3.37 5.60 -13.44
CA LEU A 236 -3.68 4.31 -12.81
C LEU A 236 -5.16 4.22 -12.43
N ALA A 237 -5.69 5.27 -11.80
CA ALA A 237 -7.10 5.35 -11.40
C ALA A 237 -8.04 5.28 -12.60
N LYS A 238 -7.69 5.93 -13.71
CA LYS A 238 -8.47 5.84 -14.95
C LYS A 238 -8.46 4.42 -15.53
N GLU A 239 -7.29 3.78 -15.64
CA GLU A 239 -7.17 2.42 -16.18
C GLU A 239 -7.91 1.39 -15.32
N ALA A 240 -7.89 1.55 -14.00
CA ALA A 240 -8.66 0.73 -13.07
C ALA A 240 -10.16 0.97 -13.21
N ALA A 241 -10.58 2.24 -13.29
CA ALA A 241 -11.98 2.61 -13.39
C ALA A 241 -12.63 2.17 -14.70
N ASP A 242 -11.90 2.21 -15.81
CA ASP A 242 -12.33 1.64 -17.10
C ASP A 242 -12.60 0.12 -17.03
N LYS A 243 -12.09 -0.55 -15.99
CA LYS A 243 -12.33 -1.98 -15.70
C LYS A 243 -13.26 -2.20 -14.50
N GLY A 244 -13.88 -1.15 -13.97
CA GLY A 244 -14.81 -1.22 -12.85
C GLY A 244 -14.15 -1.41 -11.48
N MET A 245 -12.84 -1.19 -11.36
CA MET A 245 -12.10 -1.27 -10.10
C MET A 245 -11.85 0.12 -9.52
N ILE A 246 -11.86 0.25 -8.20
CA ILE A 246 -11.43 1.45 -7.49
C ILE A 246 -9.90 1.47 -7.27
N THR A 247 -9.35 2.60 -6.83
CA THR A 247 -7.89 2.78 -6.65
C THR A 247 -7.59 3.42 -5.30
N GLY A 248 -6.60 2.88 -4.60
CA GLY A 248 -6.05 3.45 -3.37
C GLY A 248 -4.93 4.46 -3.64
N LEU A 249 -4.62 5.29 -2.63
CA LEU A 249 -3.38 6.06 -2.58
C LEU A 249 -2.50 5.49 -1.45
N LYS A 250 -1.31 5.03 -1.82
CA LYS A 250 -0.32 4.50 -0.90
C LYS A 250 0.62 5.61 -0.43
N ASN A 251 0.65 5.88 0.88
CA ASN A 251 1.45 6.93 1.52
C ASN A 251 1.24 8.30 0.84
N ALA A 252 2.25 8.84 0.14
CA ALA A 252 2.13 9.98 -0.80
C ALA A 252 1.25 11.17 -0.34
N ALA A 253 1.35 11.56 0.94
CA ALA A 253 0.41 12.52 1.54
C ALA A 253 0.40 13.89 0.84
N ALA A 254 1.57 14.33 0.34
CA ALA A 254 1.72 15.62 -0.33
C ALA A 254 0.84 15.79 -1.58
N ILE A 255 0.44 14.70 -2.23
CA ILE A 255 -0.37 14.74 -3.47
C ILE A 255 -1.86 14.49 -3.23
N ILE A 256 -2.31 14.32 -1.99
CA ILE A 256 -3.71 13.97 -1.69
C ILE A 256 -4.69 14.96 -2.34
N ASP A 257 -4.48 16.26 -2.17
CA ASP A 257 -5.34 17.30 -2.76
C ASP A 257 -5.43 17.20 -4.30
N GLY A 258 -4.37 16.70 -4.93
CA GLY A 258 -4.29 16.53 -6.38
C GLY A 258 -4.96 15.27 -6.92
N VAL A 259 -5.31 14.29 -6.07
CA VAL A 259 -5.84 12.98 -6.49
C VAL A 259 -7.06 12.51 -5.70
N ILE A 260 -7.45 13.21 -4.62
CA ILE A 260 -8.54 12.80 -3.73
C ILE A 260 -9.85 12.58 -4.48
N ASP A 261 -10.09 13.23 -5.62
CA ASP A 261 -11.27 13.04 -6.46
C ASP A 261 -11.29 11.69 -7.22
N VAL A 262 -10.14 11.06 -7.45
CA VAL A 262 -10.02 9.81 -8.24
C VAL A 262 -9.66 8.57 -7.41
N VAL A 263 -9.09 8.75 -6.21
CA VAL A 263 -8.80 7.64 -5.28
C VAL A 263 -9.96 7.42 -4.30
N HIS A 264 -10.06 6.21 -3.73
CA HIS A 264 -11.24 5.77 -2.97
C HIS A 264 -10.92 5.34 -1.53
N PHE A 265 -9.64 5.17 -1.20
CA PHE A 265 -9.12 4.87 0.12
C PHE A 265 -7.64 5.24 0.15
N SER A 266 -7.06 5.33 1.34
CA SER A 266 -5.61 5.38 1.51
C SER A 266 -5.12 4.07 2.08
N VAL A 267 -3.95 3.61 1.66
CA VAL A 267 -3.12 2.70 2.45
C VAL A 267 -1.98 3.53 3.01
N ASN A 268 -1.87 3.61 4.32
CA ASN A 268 -0.79 4.34 4.99
C ASN A 268 0.06 3.38 5.81
N GLU A 269 1.35 3.59 5.79
CA GLU A 269 2.30 2.96 6.69
C GLU A 269 2.85 4.01 7.67
N GLN A 270 2.76 3.71 8.96
CA GLN A 270 3.52 4.35 10.03
C GLN A 270 3.21 5.84 10.27
N CYS A 271 2.02 6.36 9.89
CA CYS A 271 1.69 7.75 10.18
C CYS A 271 1.74 8.06 11.69
N VAL A 272 1.54 7.08 12.58
CA VAL A 272 1.65 7.29 14.03
C VAL A 272 3.09 7.40 14.46
N GLN A 273 3.95 6.51 13.94
CA GLN A 273 5.38 6.55 14.24
C GLN A 273 6.00 7.88 13.83
N TYR A 274 5.61 8.43 12.67
CA TYR A 274 6.17 9.66 12.13
C TYR A 274 5.35 10.92 12.45
N ASN A 275 4.19 10.78 13.11
CA ASN A 275 3.31 11.88 13.48
C ASN A 275 2.74 12.64 12.26
N GLU A 276 2.26 11.88 11.27
CA GLU A 276 1.79 12.35 9.96
C GLU A 276 0.31 11.98 9.72
N CYS A 277 -0.39 11.36 10.68
CA CYS A 277 -1.77 10.91 10.44
C CYS A 277 -2.74 12.04 10.10
N ALA A 278 -2.45 13.27 10.55
CA ALA A 278 -3.25 14.44 10.22
C ALA A 278 -3.22 14.76 8.71
N ASP A 279 -2.15 14.41 8.00
CA ASP A 279 -2.00 14.69 6.57
C ASP A 279 -2.93 13.81 5.72
N PHE A 280 -3.44 12.71 6.30
CA PHE A 280 -4.38 11.80 5.66
C PHE A 280 -5.85 12.11 5.97
N SER A 281 -6.17 13.19 6.71
CA SER A 281 -7.54 13.48 7.15
C SER A 281 -8.51 13.77 6.00
N ALA A 282 -8.00 14.21 4.85
CA ALA A 282 -8.81 14.44 3.67
C ALA A 282 -9.55 13.18 3.18
N PHE A 283 -9.07 11.97 3.50
CA PHE A 283 -9.78 10.73 3.19
C PHE A 283 -11.10 10.61 3.98
N PRO A 284 -11.10 10.56 5.33
CA PRO A 284 -12.34 10.51 6.09
C PRO A 284 -13.21 11.76 5.88
N ASP A 285 -12.63 12.94 5.65
CA ASP A 285 -13.39 14.16 5.32
C ASP A 285 -14.16 14.05 3.98
N ASN A 286 -13.78 13.10 3.13
CA ASN A 286 -14.43 12.76 1.86
C ASN A 286 -15.10 11.37 1.88
N ASP A 287 -15.46 10.85 3.06
CA ASP A 287 -16.10 9.54 3.27
C ASP A 287 -15.29 8.34 2.76
N LYS A 288 -13.95 8.44 2.78
CA LYS A 288 -13.02 7.39 2.32
C LYS A 288 -12.19 6.83 3.48
N PRO A 289 -12.06 5.50 3.62
CA PRO A 289 -11.27 4.93 4.69
C PRO A 289 -9.77 5.12 4.47
N VAL A 290 -9.04 5.20 5.57
CA VAL A 290 -7.59 5.03 5.65
C VAL A 290 -7.32 3.66 6.24
N PHE A 291 -6.66 2.81 5.46
CA PHE A 291 -6.13 1.52 5.89
C PHE A 291 -4.71 1.74 6.41
N ASN A 292 -4.60 1.90 7.73
CA ASN A 292 -3.34 2.25 8.39
C ASN A 292 -2.59 1.01 8.88
N ILE A 293 -1.29 0.94 8.64
CA ILE A 293 -0.41 -0.15 9.06
C ILE A 293 0.66 0.42 10.00
N GLU A 294 0.78 -0.17 11.18
CA GLU A 294 1.87 0.14 12.11
C GLU A 294 2.78 -1.09 12.30
N TYR A 295 4.09 -0.86 12.41
CA TYR A 295 5.11 -1.90 12.58
C TYR A 295 5.87 -1.74 13.90
N PRO A 296 5.27 -1.98 15.09
CA PRO A 296 5.93 -1.67 16.36
C PRO A 296 7.23 -2.46 16.62
N ALA A 297 7.42 -3.59 15.95
CA ALA A 297 8.64 -4.41 16.01
C ALA A 297 9.76 -3.92 15.06
N GLY A 298 9.44 -3.03 14.11
CA GLY A 298 10.33 -2.67 13.00
C GLY A 298 10.78 -3.89 12.18
N ASP A 299 12.00 -3.82 11.65
CA ASP A 299 12.57 -4.85 10.75
C ASP A 299 13.10 -6.11 11.49
N GLY A 300 13.08 -6.10 12.83
CA GLY A 300 13.94 -6.98 13.64
C GLY A 300 13.27 -8.18 14.32
N ASP A 301 11.94 -8.19 14.47
CA ASP A 301 11.26 -9.20 15.30
C ASP A 301 9.90 -9.63 14.74
N THR A 302 9.90 -10.80 14.07
CA THR A 302 8.69 -11.52 13.62
C THR A 302 8.23 -12.59 14.62
N ASP A 303 8.85 -12.68 15.80
CA ASP A 303 8.51 -13.67 16.83
C ASP A 303 7.47 -13.12 17.84
N VAL A 304 7.12 -11.83 17.74
CA VAL A 304 6.13 -11.17 18.62
C VAL A 304 4.72 -11.65 18.36
N ARG A 305 4.31 -12.69 19.09
CA ARG A 305 2.95 -13.24 18.96
C ARG A 305 1.83 -12.25 19.29
N ALA A 306 2.07 -11.29 20.17
CA ALA A 306 1.15 -10.21 20.51
C ALA A 306 1.92 -9.07 21.19
N PHE A 307 1.67 -7.83 20.77
CA PHE A 307 2.18 -6.64 21.42
C PHE A 307 1.41 -6.34 22.72
N SER A 308 2.08 -5.62 23.63
CA SER A 308 1.49 -5.17 24.89
C SER A 308 0.33 -4.20 24.67
N THR A 309 -0.63 -4.13 25.59
CA THR A 309 -1.73 -3.13 25.53
C THR A 309 -1.21 -1.71 25.39
N SER A 310 -0.09 -1.35 26.04
CA SER A 310 0.50 -0.02 25.88
C SER A 310 1.02 0.24 24.46
N THR A 311 1.57 -0.77 23.81
CA THR A 311 2.04 -0.68 22.41
C THR A 311 0.83 -0.53 21.48
N VAL A 312 -0.18 -1.38 21.63
CA VAL A 312 -1.42 -1.32 20.84
C VAL A 312 -2.08 0.04 20.97
N ASN A 313 -2.30 0.52 22.20
CA ASN A 313 -2.87 1.84 22.43
C ASN A 313 -2.01 2.96 21.83
N SER A 314 -0.67 2.87 21.92
CA SER A 314 0.20 3.90 21.35
C SER A 314 0.16 3.95 19.82
N SER A 315 -0.07 2.82 19.16
CA SER A 315 -0.22 2.70 17.70
C SER A 315 -1.64 3.02 17.22
N CYS A 316 -2.65 2.79 18.05
CA CYS A 316 -4.05 2.99 17.68
C CYS A 316 -4.57 4.38 18.09
N ASP A 317 -4.42 4.78 19.35
CA ASP A 317 -5.01 6.02 19.89
C ASP A 317 -4.47 7.27 19.20
N LYS A 318 -3.22 7.22 18.69
CA LYS A 318 -2.59 8.36 18.03
C LYS A 318 -2.94 8.51 16.56
N ALA A 319 -3.32 7.42 15.88
CA ALA A 319 -3.95 7.50 14.56
C ALA A 319 -5.28 8.26 14.65
N THR A 320 -5.87 8.30 15.86
CA THR A 320 -7.19 8.86 16.14
C THR A 320 -7.22 10.30 16.67
N ASN A 321 -6.15 11.08 16.53
CA ASN A 321 -6.12 12.49 16.97
C ASN A 321 -6.94 13.43 16.05
N ASN A 322 -8.24 13.15 15.95
CA ASN A 322 -9.40 13.97 15.52
C ASN A 322 -10.65 13.04 15.46
N ASN A 323 -10.87 12.26 16.53
CA ASN A 323 -11.88 11.18 16.69
C ASN A 323 -11.59 9.83 16.00
N GLY A 324 -10.57 9.70 15.15
CA GLY A 324 -10.18 8.38 14.61
C GLY A 324 -11.17 7.70 13.69
N GLU A 325 -12.23 8.40 13.33
CA GLU A 325 -13.20 7.94 12.36
C GLU A 325 -12.49 7.80 11.01
N GLY A 326 -12.62 6.64 10.37
CA GLY A 326 -11.99 6.35 9.09
C GLY A 326 -10.60 5.70 9.13
N PHE A 327 -9.88 5.71 10.25
CA PHE A 327 -8.57 5.06 10.36
C PHE A 327 -8.69 3.61 10.85
N ASN A 328 -8.63 2.68 9.91
CA ASN A 328 -8.67 1.24 10.17
C ASN A 328 -7.23 0.76 10.40
N THR A 329 -6.77 0.81 11.65
CA THR A 329 -5.37 0.48 11.99
C THR A 329 -5.17 -1.02 12.24
N VAL A 330 -4.14 -1.58 11.62
CA VAL A 330 -3.61 -2.93 11.91
C VAL A 330 -2.14 -2.85 12.33
N LEU A 331 -1.75 -3.67 13.30
CA LEU A 331 -0.36 -3.87 13.66
C LEU A 331 0.15 -5.10 12.93
N LYS A 332 1.24 -4.95 12.18
CA LYS A 332 1.80 -6.00 11.32
C LYS A 332 3.29 -6.20 11.61
N TYR A 333 3.83 -7.30 11.10
CA TYR A 333 5.26 -7.41 10.84
C TYR A 333 5.59 -6.73 9.51
N MET A 334 6.83 -6.23 9.36
CA MET A 334 7.28 -5.53 8.15
C MET A 334 7.22 -6.42 6.89
N ASN A 335 7.27 -7.74 7.05
CA ASN A 335 7.14 -8.67 5.91
C ASN A 335 5.69 -8.86 5.43
N LEU A 336 4.70 -8.23 6.08
CA LEU A 336 3.28 -8.33 5.72
C LEU A 336 2.79 -9.77 5.54
N SER A 337 3.23 -10.65 6.43
CA SER A 337 2.75 -12.03 6.57
C SER A 337 1.32 -12.08 7.09
N GLY A 338 0.80 -13.28 7.32
CA GLY A 338 -0.55 -13.50 7.82
C GLY A 338 -0.80 -12.99 9.23
N TRP A 339 0.25 -12.80 10.03
CA TRP A 339 0.12 -12.30 11.39
C TRP A 339 -0.42 -10.87 11.43
N VAL A 340 -1.38 -10.61 12.31
CA VAL A 340 -1.94 -9.28 12.58
C VAL A 340 -2.40 -9.16 14.02
N GLN A 341 -2.29 -7.96 14.57
CA GLN A 341 -2.98 -7.57 15.79
C GLN A 341 -3.83 -6.32 15.56
N TYR A 342 -5.07 -6.34 16.01
CA TYR A 342 -6.02 -5.22 15.89
C TYR A 342 -6.01 -4.32 17.13
N CYS A 343 -6.58 -3.13 17.00
CA CYS A 343 -6.67 -2.15 18.09
C CYS A 343 -7.49 -2.61 19.30
N ASN A 344 -8.38 -3.58 19.13
CA ASN A 344 -9.08 -4.22 20.25
C ASN A 344 -8.22 -5.25 21.01
N GLY A 345 -6.99 -5.50 20.53
CA GLY A 345 -6.03 -6.45 21.09
C GLY A 345 -6.10 -7.85 20.48
N ASP A 346 -7.11 -8.16 19.66
CA ASP A 346 -7.24 -9.47 19.03
C ASP A 346 -6.11 -9.73 18.05
N THR A 347 -5.64 -10.98 18.00
CA THR A 347 -4.54 -11.40 17.14
C THR A 347 -4.97 -12.55 16.24
N TYR A 348 -4.57 -12.50 14.98
CA TYR A 348 -4.83 -13.53 13.98
C TYR A 348 -3.53 -13.82 13.21
N THR A 349 -3.44 -15.02 12.65
CA THR A 349 -2.37 -15.39 11.73
C THR A 349 -2.99 -16.19 10.60
N THR A 350 -2.49 -15.97 9.38
CA THR A 350 -2.70 -16.84 8.23
C THR A 350 -1.41 -17.54 7.86
N ASP A 351 -0.47 -17.73 8.77
CA ASP A 351 0.70 -18.58 8.52
C ASP A 351 0.33 -20.02 8.93
N GLY A 352 0.72 -21.02 8.14
CA GLY A 352 0.60 -22.41 8.56
C GLY A 352 1.46 -22.67 9.80
N GLN A 353 0.84 -23.08 10.93
CA GLN A 353 1.56 -23.34 12.18
C GLN A 353 2.57 -24.48 12.09
#